data_AF-A0A933P6K1-F1
#
_entry.id   AF-A0A933P6K1-F1
#
_cell.length_a   1.000
_cell.length_b   1.000
_cell.length_c   1.000
_cell.angle_alpha   90.00
_cell.angle_beta   90.00
_cell.angle_gamma   90.00
#
_symmetry.space_group_name_H-M   'P 1'
#
loop_
_entity.id
_entity.type
_entity.pdbx_description
1 polymer ?
#
loop_
_entity_poly.entity_id
_entity_poly.type
_entity_poly.pdbx_seq_one_letter_code
_entity_poly.pdbx_strand_id
1 'polypeptide(L)'
;MAPSKRSDPKHAVDGVAAVDAHIAAMPEPQRTTLTALRSTLRTLLPHAEEKLSYRMPCFAVEGIAVAGYEAFNQHCSYFPHSGSVLAQVKGIPDGYVTTAGTLQFPVDRPLPVALVKRLVKARLDNISDVRDGKRYEFFADGRVKAVGPMKGGQLHGKWKWFRQDGTLLRTGQFAAGEPTGVWETWDRDGNRVTSTRR
;
A
#
# COMPACT_ATOMS: atom_id res chain seq x y z
N MET A 1 5.39 -25.26 5.61
CA MET A 1 5.56 -23.81 5.38
C MET A 1 5.71 -23.60 3.88
N ALA A 2 4.67 -23.10 3.21
CA ALA A 2 4.75 -22.78 1.78
C ALA A 2 5.57 -21.49 1.57
N PRO A 3 6.41 -21.40 0.52
CA PRO A 3 7.17 -20.19 0.26
C PRO A 3 6.23 -19.07 -0.17
N SER A 4 6.42 -17.90 0.43
CA SER A 4 5.81 -16.63 0.00
C SER A 4 6.20 -16.39 -1.46
N LYS A 5 5.29 -16.62 -2.40
CA LYS A 5 5.48 -16.28 -3.81
C LYS A 5 5.72 -14.78 -3.89
N ARG A 6 6.92 -14.38 -4.31
CA ARG A 6 7.11 -13.03 -4.87
C ARG A 6 6.18 -12.95 -6.08
N SER A 7 5.38 -11.89 -6.16
CA SER A 7 4.48 -11.65 -7.28
C SER A 7 5.30 -11.62 -8.57
N ASP A 8 5.06 -12.58 -9.46
CA ASP A 8 5.70 -12.62 -10.78
C ASP A 8 5.35 -11.36 -11.58
N PRO A 9 6.32 -10.71 -12.26
CA PRO A 9 6.08 -9.49 -13.03
C PRO A 9 4.99 -9.66 -14.10
N LYS A 10 4.82 -10.88 -14.64
CA LYS A 10 3.78 -11.20 -15.62
C LYS A 10 2.36 -11.00 -15.06
N HIS A 11 2.10 -11.39 -13.82
CA HIS A 11 0.78 -11.24 -13.19
C HIS A 11 0.43 -9.77 -12.90
N ALA A 12 1.44 -8.91 -12.66
CA ALA A 12 1.22 -7.47 -12.50
C ALA A 12 0.86 -6.79 -13.82
N VAL A 13 1.48 -7.21 -14.94
CA VAL A 13 1.12 -6.71 -16.29
C VAL A 13 -0.30 -7.17 -16.67
N ASP A 14 -0.66 -8.41 -16.34
CA ASP A 14 -2.01 -8.93 -16.53
C ASP A 14 -3.05 -8.16 -15.67
N GLY A 15 -2.66 -7.74 -14.46
CA GLY A 15 -3.49 -6.93 -13.56
C GLY A 15 -3.75 -5.52 -14.09
N VAL A 16 -2.72 -4.84 -14.60
CA VAL A 16 -2.84 -3.49 -15.18
C VAL A 16 -3.75 -3.49 -16.41
N ALA A 17 -3.56 -4.44 -17.33
CA ALA A 17 -4.39 -4.56 -18.53
C ALA A 17 -5.86 -4.86 -18.19
N ALA A 18 -6.11 -5.68 -17.16
CA ALA A 18 -7.46 -5.93 -16.67
C ALA A 18 -8.12 -4.66 -16.09
N VAL A 19 -7.35 -3.85 -15.36
CA VAL A 19 -7.83 -2.54 -14.86
C VAL A 19 -8.08 -1.56 -16.00
N ASP A 20 -7.21 -1.53 -17.03
CA ASP A 20 -7.40 -0.70 -18.23
C ASP A 20 -8.74 -1.02 -18.90
N ALA A 21 -9.00 -2.31 -19.16
CA ALA A 21 -10.24 -2.78 -19.77
C ALA A 21 -11.47 -2.45 -18.91
N HIS A 22 -11.36 -2.61 -17.59
CA HIS A 22 -12.44 -2.31 -16.64
C HIS A 22 -12.82 -0.83 -16.67
N ILE A 23 -11.85 0.08 -16.62
CA ILE A 23 -12.11 1.53 -16.66
C ILE A 23 -12.61 1.95 -18.04
N ALA A 24 -12.07 1.40 -19.13
CA ALA A 24 -12.49 1.72 -20.49
C ALA A 24 -13.98 1.42 -20.76
N ALA A 25 -14.51 0.39 -20.10
CA ALA A 25 -15.92 -0.03 -20.20
C ALA A 25 -16.90 0.87 -19.44
N MET A 26 -16.43 1.78 -18.58
CA MET A 26 -17.29 2.67 -17.82
C MET A 26 -17.86 3.80 -18.70
N PRO A 27 -19.10 4.26 -18.45
CA PRO A 27 -19.65 5.42 -19.15
C PRO A 27 -19.03 6.72 -18.62
N GLU A 28 -19.16 7.79 -19.41
CA GLU A 28 -18.86 9.13 -18.92
C GLU A 28 -19.99 9.64 -18.00
N PRO A 29 -19.66 10.46 -16.97
CA PRO A 29 -18.34 11.03 -16.65
C PRO A 29 -17.45 10.15 -15.75
N GLN A 30 -17.93 8.98 -15.33
CA GLN A 30 -17.26 8.13 -14.34
C GLN A 30 -15.87 7.67 -14.81
N ARG A 31 -15.76 7.31 -16.10
CA ARG A 31 -14.49 6.90 -16.70
C ARG A 31 -13.41 7.96 -16.56
N THR A 32 -13.70 9.19 -16.95
CA THR A 32 -12.76 10.32 -16.82
C THR A 32 -12.37 10.54 -15.36
N THR A 33 -13.37 10.54 -14.47
CA THR A 33 -13.19 10.75 -13.02
C THR A 33 -12.29 9.69 -12.38
N LEU A 34 -12.52 8.40 -12.65
CA LEU A 34 -11.70 7.32 -12.09
C LEU A 34 -10.33 7.20 -12.75
N THR A 35 -10.19 7.60 -14.01
CA THR A 35 -8.88 7.71 -14.67
C THR A 35 -8.00 8.75 -13.98
N ALA A 36 -8.56 9.90 -13.58
CA ALA A 36 -7.83 10.93 -12.84
C ALA A 36 -7.40 10.44 -11.44
N LEU A 37 -8.29 9.74 -10.73
CA LEU A 37 -7.96 9.12 -9.44
C LEU A 37 -6.85 8.08 -9.58
N ARG A 38 -6.94 7.19 -10.57
CA ARG A 38 -5.93 6.19 -10.87
C ARG A 38 -4.57 6.82 -11.17
N SER A 39 -4.54 7.87 -12.00
CA SER A 39 -3.31 8.60 -12.31
C SER A 39 -2.64 9.12 -11.04
N THR A 40 -3.43 9.74 -10.15
CA THR A 40 -2.95 10.21 -8.84
C THR A 40 -2.38 9.08 -7.99
N LEU A 41 -3.06 7.93 -7.93
CA LEU A 41 -2.59 6.76 -7.19
C LEU A 41 -1.30 6.19 -7.77
N ARG A 42 -1.14 6.14 -9.10
CA ARG A 42 0.12 5.70 -9.75
C ARG A 42 1.29 6.62 -9.43
N THR A 43 1.06 7.93 -9.28
CA THR A 43 2.10 8.87 -8.84
C THR A 43 2.46 8.68 -7.37
N LEU A 44 1.47 8.46 -6.51
CA LEU A 44 1.69 8.30 -5.06
C LEU A 44 2.25 6.93 -4.67
N LEU A 45 1.90 5.88 -5.42
CA LEU A 45 2.27 4.49 -5.17
C LEU A 45 2.88 3.85 -6.43
N PRO A 46 4.02 4.37 -6.93
CA PRO A 46 4.60 3.93 -8.21
C PRO A 46 5.07 2.46 -8.21
N HIS A 47 5.17 1.84 -7.04
CA HIS A 47 5.60 0.45 -6.87
C HIS A 47 4.50 -0.48 -6.34
N ALA A 48 3.29 0.04 -6.15
CA ALA A 48 2.16 -0.80 -5.78
C ALA A 48 1.74 -1.67 -6.96
N GLU A 49 1.32 -2.89 -6.64
CA GLU A 49 0.67 -3.80 -7.58
C GLU A 49 -0.73 -3.28 -7.90
N GLU A 50 -1.00 -3.00 -9.16
CA GLU A 50 -2.33 -2.67 -9.65
C GLU A 50 -3.03 -3.93 -10.17
N LYS A 51 -4.22 -4.21 -9.63
CA LYS A 51 -4.98 -5.41 -9.96
C LYS A 51 -6.47 -5.21 -9.74
N LEU A 52 -7.28 -6.14 -10.27
CA LEU A 52 -8.66 -6.29 -9.85
C LEU A 52 -8.75 -7.12 -8.57
N SER A 53 -9.47 -6.60 -7.57
CA SER A 53 -9.86 -7.33 -6.37
C SER A 53 -11.38 -7.29 -6.26
N TYR A 54 -12.07 -8.42 -6.13
CA TYR A 54 -13.54 -8.45 -6.17
C TYR A 54 -14.15 -7.73 -7.38
N ARG A 55 -13.49 -7.78 -8.54
CA ARG A 55 -13.84 -7.07 -9.79
C ARG A 55 -13.76 -5.54 -9.74
N MET A 56 -13.15 -4.93 -8.73
CA MET A 56 -12.86 -3.49 -8.73
C MET A 56 -11.35 -3.22 -8.82
N PRO A 57 -10.92 -2.14 -9.49
CA PRO A 57 -9.55 -1.68 -9.48
C PRO A 57 -9.01 -1.44 -8.07
N CYS A 58 -7.79 -1.93 -7.81
CA CYS A 58 -7.15 -1.84 -6.50
C CYS A 58 -5.63 -1.72 -6.64
N PHE A 59 -5.04 -0.88 -5.79
CA PHE A 59 -3.60 -0.81 -5.53
C PHE A 59 -3.26 -1.59 -4.27
N ALA A 60 -2.28 -2.49 -4.36
CA ALA A 60 -1.79 -3.30 -3.26
C ALA A 60 -0.28 -3.09 -3.03
N VAL A 61 0.12 -3.02 -1.77
CA VAL A 61 1.51 -2.94 -1.32
C VAL A 61 1.80 -4.18 -0.50
N GLU A 62 2.84 -4.95 -0.86
CA GLU A 62 3.16 -6.22 -0.20
C GLU A 62 1.95 -7.19 -0.11
N GLY A 63 1.10 -7.18 -1.15
CA GLY A 63 -0.14 -7.98 -1.21
C GLY A 63 -1.30 -7.42 -0.38
N ILE A 64 -1.11 -6.32 0.35
CA ILE A 64 -2.13 -5.66 1.17
C ILE A 64 -2.80 -4.57 0.35
N ALA A 65 -4.12 -4.64 0.19
CA ALA A 65 -4.89 -3.60 -0.48
C ALA A 65 -4.82 -2.26 0.28
N VAL A 66 -4.37 -1.22 -0.42
CA VAL A 66 -4.19 0.15 0.09
C VAL A 66 -5.29 1.08 -0.43
N ALA A 67 -5.67 0.95 -1.70
CA ALA A 67 -6.65 1.84 -2.32
C ALA A 67 -7.44 1.10 -3.41
N GLY A 68 -8.71 0.84 -3.15
CA GLY A 68 -9.69 0.39 -4.14
C GLY A 68 -10.56 1.55 -4.61
N TYR A 69 -11.10 1.45 -5.81
CA TYR A 69 -12.05 2.45 -6.32
C TYR A 69 -13.00 1.83 -7.35
N GLU A 70 -14.23 2.34 -7.41
CA GLU A 70 -15.25 1.83 -8.33
C GLU A 70 -16.30 2.89 -8.68
N ALA A 71 -16.95 2.73 -9.83
CA ALA A 71 -18.07 3.55 -10.28
C ALA A 71 -19.43 2.89 -9.97
N PHE A 72 -20.40 3.71 -9.55
CA PHE A 72 -21.80 3.33 -9.35
C PHE A 72 -22.72 4.34 -10.05
N ASN A 73 -23.99 3.99 -10.21
CA ASN A 73 -24.96 4.78 -10.99
C ASN A 73 -25.04 6.27 -10.64
N GLN A 74 -24.78 6.66 -9.39
CA GLN A 74 -24.96 8.03 -8.90
C GLN A 74 -23.69 8.62 -8.25
N HIS A 75 -22.65 7.82 -8.05
CA HIS A 75 -21.41 8.25 -7.40
C HIS A 75 -20.25 7.34 -7.79
N CYS A 76 -19.03 7.83 -7.60
CA CYS A 76 -17.84 7.01 -7.54
C CYS A 76 -17.49 6.74 -6.08
N SER A 77 -16.81 5.64 -5.79
CA SER A 77 -16.39 5.26 -4.45
C SER A 77 -14.90 5.01 -4.37
N TYR A 78 -14.31 5.41 -3.25
CA TYR A 78 -12.96 5.06 -2.83
C TYR A 78 -13.03 4.18 -1.59
N PHE A 79 -12.22 3.11 -1.60
CA PHE A 79 -12.16 2.09 -0.57
C PHE A 79 -10.75 2.04 0.03
N PRO A 80 -10.54 2.46 1.30
CA PRO A 80 -9.25 2.33 1.96
C PRO A 80 -8.96 0.91 2.47
N HIS A 81 -9.88 -0.06 2.28
CA HIS A 81 -9.74 -1.45 2.74
C HIS A 81 -9.50 -1.62 4.25
N SER A 82 -9.93 -0.66 5.06
CA SER A 82 -10.00 -0.74 6.52
C SER A 82 -10.98 0.28 7.09
N GLY A 83 -11.84 -0.18 8.00
CA GLY A 83 -12.90 0.63 8.61
C GLY A 83 -12.42 1.76 9.53
N SER A 84 -11.13 1.82 9.84
CA SER A 84 -10.55 2.83 10.74
C SER A 84 -9.90 4.00 10.00
N VAL A 85 -9.65 3.87 8.69
CA VAL A 85 -8.84 4.86 7.94
C VAL A 85 -9.57 6.18 7.78
N LEU A 86 -10.87 6.15 7.40
CA LEU A 86 -11.62 7.37 7.13
C LEU A 86 -11.80 8.23 8.40
N ALA A 87 -11.87 7.62 9.58
CA ALA A 87 -11.94 8.34 10.85
C ALA A 87 -10.69 9.18 11.14
N GLN A 88 -9.54 8.86 10.52
CA GLN A 88 -8.28 9.57 10.69
C GLN A 88 -8.07 10.69 9.66
N VAL A 89 -8.90 10.76 8.62
CA VAL A 89 -8.71 11.67 7.49
C VAL A 89 -9.56 12.92 7.66
N LYS A 90 -8.89 14.06 7.81
CA LYS A 90 -9.51 15.38 7.91
C LYS A 90 -9.66 16.07 6.54
N GLY A 91 -10.56 17.04 6.47
CA GLY A 91 -10.75 17.91 5.30
C GLY A 91 -11.34 17.16 4.11
N ILE A 92 -12.35 16.34 4.35
CA ILE A 92 -13.18 15.75 3.29
C ILE A 92 -14.17 16.84 2.85
N PRO A 93 -14.24 17.19 1.54
CA PRO A 93 -15.11 18.26 1.06
C PRO A 93 -16.60 17.99 1.31
N ASP A 94 -17.37 19.07 1.40
CA ASP A 94 -18.82 18.99 1.43
C ASP A 94 -19.38 18.34 0.15
N GLY A 95 -20.45 17.57 0.30
CA GLY A 95 -21.06 16.77 -0.78
C GLY A 95 -20.42 15.41 -1.00
N TYR A 96 -19.45 15.01 -0.18
CA TYR A 96 -18.86 13.67 -0.19
C TYR A 96 -19.48 12.88 0.97
N VAL A 97 -19.81 11.61 0.74
CA VAL A 97 -20.46 10.77 1.75
C VAL A 97 -19.46 9.75 2.27
N THR A 98 -19.32 9.65 3.59
CA THR A 98 -18.39 8.71 4.22
C THR A 98 -19.11 7.69 5.09
N THR A 99 -18.70 6.43 4.98
CA THR A 99 -18.93 5.40 5.99
C THR A 99 -17.58 5.02 6.63
N ALA A 100 -17.56 4.02 7.53
CA ALA A 100 -16.30 3.52 8.09
C ALA A 100 -15.31 3.04 7.01
N GLY A 101 -15.82 2.43 5.93
CA GLY A 101 -15.00 1.77 4.90
C GLY A 101 -15.12 2.31 3.48
N THR A 102 -15.86 3.41 3.27
CA THR A 102 -16.13 3.93 1.92
C THR A 102 -16.25 5.44 1.93
N LEU A 103 -15.61 6.07 0.94
CA LEU A 103 -15.77 7.48 0.61
C LEU A 103 -16.42 7.59 -0.76
N GLN A 104 -17.66 8.04 -0.81
CA GLN A 104 -18.40 8.31 -2.04
C GLN A 104 -18.18 9.77 -2.47
N PHE A 105 -18.02 9.98 -3.77
CA PHE A 105 -17.80 11.28 -4.38
C PHE A 105 -18.54 11.38 -5.72
N PRO A 106 -18.84 12.60 -6.21
CA PRO A 106 -19.62 12.77 -7.43
C PRO A 106 -18.97 12.10 -8.65
N VAL A 107 -19.80 11.62 -9.59
CA VAL A 107 -19.36 10.90 -10.79
C VAL A 107 -18.50 11.76 -11.74
N ASP A 108 -18.57 13.08 -11.63
CA ASP A 108 -17.92 14.09 -12.48
C ASP A 108 -16.86 14.91 -11.74
N ARG A 109 -16.62 14.61 -10.46
CA ARG A 109 -15.68 15.37 -9.61
C ARG A 109 -14.64 14.46 -8.97
N PRO A 110 -13.42 14.37 -9.51
CA PRO A 110 -12.39 13.51 -8.94
C PRO A 110 -12.01 13.95 -7.52
N LEU A 111 -11.49 13.00 -6.73
CA LEU A 111 -10.95 13.31 -5.40
C LEU A 111 -9.79 14.31 -5.54
N PRO A 112 -9.74 15.38 -4.72
CA PRO A 112 -8.59 16.28 -4.70
C PRO A 112 -7.30 15.53 -4.37
N VAL A 113 -6.22 15.80 -5.11
CA VAL A 113 -4.92 15.12 -4.93
C VAL A 113 -4.44 15.14 -3.48
N ALA A 114 -4.61 16.27 -2.80
CA ALA A 114 -4.25 16.41 -1.38
C ALA A 114 -5.05 15.47 -0.46
N LEU A 115 -6.32 15.21 -0.78
CA LEU A 115 -7.14 14.25 -0.04
C LEU A 115 -6.69 12.81 -0.31
N VAL A 116 -6.42 12.45 -1.57
CA VAL A 116 -5.90 11.12 -1.95
C VAL A 116 -4.58 10.84 -1.22
N LYS A 117 -3.67 11.83 -1.15
CA LYS A 117 -2.42 11.72 -0.39
C LYS A 117 -2.65 11.43 1.09
N ARG A 118 -3.64 12.08 1.73
CA ARG A 118 -3.99 11.82 3.13
C ARG A 118 -4.59 10.43 3.33
N LEU A 119 -5.47 9.99 2.43
CA LEU A 119 -6.08 8.65 2.45
C LEU A 119 -5.03 7.55 2.36
N VAL A 120 -4.13 7.65 1.37
CA VAL A 120 -3.03 6.71 1.18
C VAL A 120 -2.11 6.68 2.41
N LYS A 121 -1.71 7.86 2.91
CA LYS A 121 -0.86 7.93 4.12
C LYS A 121 -1.52 7.27 5.32
N ALA A 122 -2.78 7.61 5.62
CA ALA A 122 -3.50 7.04 6.75
C ALA A 122 -3.64 5.51 6.63
N ARG A 123 -3.81 5.00 5.40
CA ARG A 123 -3.83 3.55 5.18
C ARG A 123 -2.47 2.89 5.40
N LEU A 124 -1.37 3.48 4.93
CA LEU A 124 -0.03 2.96 5.18
C LEU A 124 0.33 2.98 6.67
N ASP A 125 -0.05 4.03 7.39
CA ASP A 125 0.11 4.13 8.83
C ASP A 125 -0.70 3.02 9.55
N ASN A 126 -1.95 2.78 9.12
CA ASN A 126 -2.77 1.69 9.67
C ASN A 126 -2.20 0.28 9.43
N ILE A 127 -1.49 0.07 8.31
CA ILE A 127 -0.78 -1.21 8.06
C ILE A 127 0.47 -1.33 8.95
N SER A 128 1.03 -0.20 9.38
CA SER A 128 2.26 -0.13 10.17
C SER A 128 2.08 -0.48 11.66
N ASP A 129 0.86 -0.77 12.10
CA ASP A 129 0.57 -1.21 13.46
C ASP A 129 1.09 -2.64 13.69
N VAL A 130 0.32 -3.68 13.35
CA VAL A 130 0.78 -5.08 13.23
C VAL A 130 -0.20 -5.81 12.31
N ARG A 131 0.31 -6.54 11.31
CA ARG A 131 -0.50 -7.45 10.49
C ARG A 131 0.19 -8.80 10.34
N ASP A 132 -0.54 -9.88 10.58
CA ASP A 132 -0.05 -11.26 10.56
C ASP A 132 1.21 -11.47 11.42
N GLY A 133 1.24 -10.82 12.60
CA GLY A 133 2.37 -10.87 13.53
C GLY A 133 3.62 -10.13 13.06
N LYS A 134 3.54 -9.39 11.95
CA LYS A 134 4.62 -8.54 11.44
C LYS A 134 4.25 -7.07 11.57
N ARG A 135 5.27 -6.25 11.78
CA ARG A 135 5.17 -4.81 11.65
C ARG A 135 5.81 -4.37 10.35
N TYR A 136 5.17 -3.43 9.69
CA TYR A 136 5.68 -2.76 8.51
C TYR A 136 5.99 -1.31 8.88
N GLU A 137 7.01 -0.75 8.26
CA GLU A 137 7.22 0.69 8.16
C GLU A 137 7.33 1.02 6.69
N PHE A 138 6.63 2.06 6.23
CA PHE A 138 6.64 2.47 4.83
C PHE A 138 7.33 3.82 4.63
N PHE A 139 7.91 4.01 3.45
CA PHE A 139 8.21 5.32 2.91
C PHE A 139 6.92 6.00 2.42
N ALA A 140 6.99 7.30 2.15
CA ALA A 140 5.83 8.08 1.70
C ALA A 140 5.27 7.62 0.34
N ASP A 141 6.07 6.92 -0.47
CA ASP A 141 5.68 6.34 -1.77
C ASP A 141 5.08 4.92 -1.66
N GLY A 142 4.86 4.44 -0.42
CA GLY A 142 4.33 3.11 -0.14
C GLY A 142 5.34 1.98 -0.18
N ARG A 143 6.62 2.22 -0.50
CA ARG A 143 7.63 1.15 -0.38
C ARG A 143 7.89 0.79 1.07
N VAL A 144 8.21 -0.47 1.32
CA VAL A 144 8.63 -0.94 2.65
C VAL A 144 9.99 -0.33 2.99
N LYS A 145 10.05 0.36 4.13
CA LYS A 145 11.26 0.82 4.79
C LYS A 145 11.80 -0.22 5.76
N ALA A 146 10.92 -0.87 6.52
CA ALA A 146 11.28 -1.94 7.43
C ALA A 146 10.15 -2.96 7.55
N VAL A 147 10.51 -4.22 7.75
CA VAL A 147 9.54 -5.27 8.07
C VAL A 147 10.17 -6.34 8.94
N GLY A 148 9.42 -6.80 9.94
CA GLY A 148 9.80 -7.95 10.73
C GLY A 148 8.74 -8.38 11.74
N PRO A 149 8.94 -9.54 12.39
CA PRO A 149 8.01 -10.06 13.38
C PRO A 149 7.95 -9.20 14.65
N MET A 150 6.78 -9.20 15.26
CA MET A 150 6.52 -8.66 16.60
C MET A 150 6.08 -9.80 17.53
N LYS A 151 6.53 -9.78 18.78
CA LYS A 151 6.05 -10.68 19.84
C LYS A 151 5.88 -9.88 21.13
N GLY A 152 4.69 -9.91 21.72
CA GLY A 152 4.41 -9.18 22.97
C GLY A 152 4.64 -7.66 22.89
N GLY A 153 4.35 -7.04 21.73
CA GLY A 153 4.62 -5.62 21.50
C GLY A 153 6.08 -5.25 21.26
N GLN A 154 6.99 -6.23 21.26
CA GLN A 154 8.42 -6.03 21.03
C GLN A 154 8.88 -6.59 19.68
N LEU A 155 9.97 -6.04 19.14
CA LEU A 155 10.64 -6.57 17.95
C LEU A 155 11.11 -8.00 18.23
N HIS A 156 10.87 -8.92 17.28
CA HIS A 156 11.28 -10.30 17.41
C HIS A 156 11.69 -10.92 16.08
N GLY A 157 12.56 -11.93 16.11
CA GLY A 157 12.98 -12.68 14.92
C GLY A 157 13.73 -11.82 13.91
N LYS A 158 13.73 -12.24 12.64
CA LYS A 158 14.51 -11.59 11.57
C LYS A 158 13.80 -10.35 11.05
N TRP A 159 14.50 -9.24 11.06
CA TRP A 159 14.08 -7.95 10.53
C TRP A 159 14.87 -7.59 9.28
N LYS A 160 14.22 -6.83 8.40
CA LYS A 160 14.82 -6.28 7.19
C LYS A 160 14.53 -4.81 7.10
N TRP A 161 15.53 -4.04 6.69
CA TRP A 161 15.41 -2.63 6.34
C TRP A 161 15.82 -2.43 4.90
N PHE A 162 15.12 -1.54 4.21
CA PHE A 162 15.32 -1.26 2.81
C PHE A 162 15.57 0.24 2.62
N ARG A 163 16.23 0.57 1.52
CA ARG A 163 16.33 1.95 1.04
C ARG A 163 15.06 2.33 0.29
N GLN A 164 14.90 3.63 0.03
CA GLN A 164 13.78 4.13 -0.75
C GLN A 164 13.76 3.62 -2.19
N ASP A 165 14.90 3.20 -2.76
CA ASP A 165 14.93 2.54 -4.07
C ASP A 165 14.43 1.08 -4.04
N GLY A 166 14.20 0.51 -2.85
CA GLY A 166 13.80 -0.88 -2.63
C GLY A 166 14.96 -1.85 -2.40
N THR A 167 16.21 -1.41 -2.53
CA THR A 167 17.37 -2.28 -2.26
C THR A 167 17.47 -2.63 -0.76
N LEU A 168 17.90 -3.85 -0.48
CA LEU A 168 18.13 -4.30 0.89
C LEU A 168 19.27 -3.49 1.51
N LEU A 169 18.96 -2.77 2.58
CA LEU A 169 19.96 -2.01 3.33
C LEU A 169 20.59 -2.90 4.39
N ARG A 170 19.77 -3.56 5.19
CA ARG A 170 20.21 -4.23 6.41
C ARG A 170 19.27 -5.35 6.84
N THR A 171 19.82 -6.33 7.52
CA THR A 171 19.09 -7.37 8.25
C THR A 171 19.64 -7.45 9.66
N GLY A 172 18.83 -8.00 10.54
CA GLY A 172 19.18 -8.22 11.92
C GLY A 172 18.18 -9.14 12.57
N GLN A 173 18.49 -9.55 13.79
CA GLN A 173 17.58 -10.35 14.58
C GLN A 173 17.32 -9.68 15.93
N PHE A 174 16.11 -9.85 16.42
CA PHE A 174 15.70 -9.39 17.74
C PHE A 174 15.18 -10.55 18.60
N ALA A 175 15.45 -10.48 19.89
CA ALA A 175 14.85 -11.35 20.90
C ALA A 175 14.35 -10.47 22.06
N ALA A 176 13.04 -10.48 22.32
CA ALA A 176 12.41 -9.63 23.35
C ALA A 176 12.78 -8.14 23.23
N GLY A 177 12.84 -7.61 22.00
CA GLY A 177 13.23 -6.22 21.73
C GLY A 177 14.73 -5.97 21.62
N GLU A 178 15.58 -6.91 22.04
CA GLU A 178 17.04 -6.73 22.05
C GLU A 178 17.71 -7.23 20.76
N PRO A 179 18.64 -6.45 20.17
CA PRO A 179 19.45 -6.88 19.03
C PRO A 179 20.24 -8.14 19.37
N THR A 180 20.11 -9.17 18.54
CA THR A 180 20.81 -10.44 18.69
C THR A 180 21.26 -10.98 17.34
N GLY A 181 22.16 -11.95 17.35
CA GLY A 181 22.55 -12.71 16.17
C GLY A 181 23.39 -11.89 15.19
N VAL A 182 23.36 -12.29 13.93
CA VAL A 182 24.17 -11.64 12.88
C VAL A 182 23.39 -10.49 12.26
N TRP A 183 24.03 -9.33 12.23
CA TRP A 183 23.56 -8.12 11.59
C TRP A 183 24.40 -7.86 10.35
N GLU A 184 23.75 -7.72 9.22
CA GLU A 184 24.41 -7.53 7.94
C GLU A 184 23.93 -6.25 7.28
N THR A 185 24.84 -5.53 6.63
CA THR A 185 24.52 -4.35 5.81
C THR A 185 25.04 -4.60 4.40
N TRP A 186 24.25 -4.22 3.40
CA TRP A 186 24.61 -4.32 1.99
C TRP A 186 24.71 -2.92 1.38
N ASP A 187 25.45 -2.77 0.28
CA ASP A 187 25.40 -1.58 -0.56
C ASP A 187 24.16 -1.62 -1.49
N ARG A 188 24.12 -0.78 -2.54
CA ARG A 188 23.02 -0.79 -3.51
C ARG A 188 23.16 -1.87 -4.59
N ASP A 189 24.37 -2.34 -4.82
CA ASP A 189 24.66 -3.38 -5.81
C ASP A 189 24.43 -4.79 -5.23
N GLY A 190 24.13 -4.86 -3.93
CA GLY A 190 23.84 -6.11 -3.22
C GLY A 190 25.09 -6.76 -2.62
N ASN A 191 26.23 -6.08 -2.59
CA ASN A 191 27.43 -6.57 -1.94
C ASN A 191 27.35 -6.31 -0.43
N ARG A 192 27.73 -7.30 0.37
CA ARG A 192 27.74 -7.17 1.83
C ARG A 192 28.91 -6.28 2.27
N VAL A 193 28.59 -5.18 2.93
CA VAL A 193 29.56 -4.19 3.44
C VAL A 193 30.01 -4.55 4.86
N THR A 194 29.07 -4.97 5.72
CA THR A 194 29.38 -5.34 7.10
C THR A 194 28.63 -6.58 7.55
N SER A 195 29.24 -7.32 8.49
CA SER A 195 28.62 -8.41 9.23
C SER A 195 29.10 -8.33 10.68
N THR A 196 28.18 -8.18 11.63
CA THR A 196 28.51 -8.03 13.05
C THR A 196 27.62 -8.95 13.87
N ARG A 197 28.22 -9.66 14.83
CA ARG A 197 27.46 -10.45 15.80
C ARG A 197 27.09 -9.59 17.00
N ARG A 198 25.81 -9.60 17.37
CA ARG A 198 25.25 -8.95 18.55
C ARG A 198 24.74 -10.01 19.52
#